data_AF-A0A7S1PP46-F1
#
_entry.id   AF-A0A7S1PP46-F1
#
_cell.length_a   1.000
_cell.length_b   1.000
_cell.length_c   1.000
_cell.angle_alpha   90.00
_cell.angle_beta   90.00
_cell.angle_gamma   90.00
#
_symmetry.space_group_name_H-M   'P 1'
#
loop_
_entity.id
_entity.type
_entity.pdbx_description
1 polymer ?
#
loop_
_entity_poly.entity_id
_entity_poly.type
_entity_poly.pdbx_seq_one_letter_code
_entity_poly.pdbx_strand_id
1 'polypeptide(L)'
;YLDASGQVALDSSRRSLLTVLVYLTGGFCGGQTRFWVPGRDLEDFQYFSIRPVLGNALLFFHGCHPLSPIHEGCSLTEGTKYVLRGDVLYTRGAVEDRSCSDFRARVRRWPHVYAGRLKWERIGREG
;
A
#
# COMPACT_ATOMS: atom_id res chain seq x y z
N TYR A 1 4.45 -17.50 9.17
CA TYR A 1 5.44 -16.48 9.57
C TYR A 1 5.31 -15.29 8.63
N LEU A 2 5.34 -14.06 9.16
CA LEU A 2 5.32 -12.84 8.34
C LEU A 2 6.75 -12.53 7.85
N ASP A 3 6.91 -12.05 6.62
CA ASP A 3 8.21 -11.54 6.15
C ASP A 3 8.49 -10.11 6.66
N ALA A 4 9.67 -9.56 6.33
CA ALA A 4 10.08 -8.21 6.73
C ALA A 4 9.20 -7.08 6.17
N SER A 5 8.34 -7.38 5.18
CA SER A 5 7.31 -6.46 4.66
C SER A 5 5.94 -6.63 5.36
N GLY A 6 5.89 -7.52 6.36
CA GLY A 6 4.69 -7.87 7.10
C GLY A 6 3.69 -8.68 6.27
N GLN A 7 4.12 -9.36 5.20
CA GLN A 7 3.26 -10.25 4.44
C GLN A 7 3.26 -11.65 5.03
N VAL A 8 2.09 -12.29 5.07
CA VAL A 8 2.00 -13.72 5.38
C VAL A 8 2.71 -14.52 4.29
N ALA A 9 3.73 -15.29 4.65
CA ALA A 9 4.33 -16.28 3.77
C ALA A 9 3.28 -17.37 3.49
N LEU A 10 2.56 -17.19 2.39
CA LEU A 10 1.54 -18.11 1.91
C LEU A 10 2.15 -19.08 0.89
N ASP A 11 1.40 -20.12 0.54
CA ASP A 11 1.75 -20.97 -0.59
C ASP A 11 2.10 -20.12 -1.84
N SER A 12 2.95 -20.65 -2.71
CA SER A 12 3.43 -19.92 -3.90
C SER A 12 2.31 -19.56 -4.90
N SER A 13 1.08 -20.03 -4.71
CA SER A 13 -0.09 -19.74 -5.56
C SER A 13 -0.89 -18.52 -5.11
N ARG A 14 -0.68 -18.03 -3.87
CA ARG A 14 -1.39 -16.88 -3.30
C ARG A 14 -0.47 -15.67 -3.12
N ARG A 15 -0.98 -14.47 -3.39
CA ARG A 15 -0.26 -13.21 -3.16
C ARG A 15 -1.17 -12.22 -2.44
N SER A 16 -0.63 -11.52 -1.43
CA SER A 16 -1.28 -10.33 -0.87
C SER A 16 -1.02 -9.14 -1.79
N LEU A 17 -2.10 -8.50 -2.26
CA LEU A 17 -2.03 -7.30 -3.12
C LEU A 17 -2.69 -6.07 -2.46
N LEU A 18 -3.35 -6.26 -1.33
CA LEU A 18 -4.00 -5.19 -0.56
C LEU A 18 -3.79 -5.41 0.93
N THR A 19 -3.57 -4.32 1.65
CA THR A 19 -3.63 -4.27 3.11
C THR A 19 -4.91 -3.56 3.54
N VAL A 20 -5.59 -4.12 4.53
CA VAL A 20 -6.70 -3.51 5.27
C VAL A 20 -6.19 -3.12 6.66
N LEU A 21 -6.43 -1.88 7.08
CA LEU A 21 -6.25 -1.44 8.46
C LEU A 21 -7.61 -1.02 9.02
N VAL A 22 -8.09 -1.67 10.08
CA VAL A 22 -9.29 -1.26 10.82
C VAL A 22 -8.88 -0.59 12.12
N TYR A 23 -9.28 0.66 12.33
CA TYR A 23 -8.89 1.45 13.49
C TYR A 23 -9.82 1.17 14.67
N LEU A 24 -9.28 0.58 15.74
CA LEU A 24 -10.03 0.06 16.89
C LEU A 24 -10.10 1.04 18.07
N THR A 25 -9.28 2.09 18.06
CA THR A 25 -9.34 3.18 19.04
C THR A 25 -9.32 4.55 18.38
N GLY A 26 -9.69 5.57 19.16
CA GLY A 26 -9.57 6.99 18.83
C GLY A 26 -8.97 7.75 20.01
N GLY A 27 -9.01 9.09 19.96
CA GLY A 27 -8.56 9.94 21.08
C GLY A 27 -7.04 9.98 21.29
N PHE A 28 -6.26 9.83 20.22
CA PHE A 28 -4.80 9.91 20.25
C PHE A 28 -4.27 10.97 19.26
N CYS A 29 -3.00 11.35 19.42
CA CYS A 29 -2.30 12.32 18.57
C CYS A 29 -1.21 11.64 17.72
N GLY A 30 -1.06 12.09 16.48
CA GLY A 30 -0.17 11.46 15.50
C GLY A 30 -0.74 10.15 14.93
N GLY A 31 0.13 9.20 14.61
CA GLY A 31 -0.28 7.86 14.19
C GLY A 31 -0.92 7.77 12.80
N GLN A 32 -0.77 8.77 11.93
CA GLN A 32 -1.32 8.74 10.58
C GLN A 32 -0.67 7.64 9.72
N THR A 33 -1.40 7.16 8.71
CA THR A 33 -0.78 6.41 7.61
C THR A 33 -0.43 7.41 6.51
N ARG A 34 0.86 7.65 6.28
CA ARG A 34 1.33 8.59 5.26
C ARG A 34 1.67 7.84 3.98
N PHE A 35 1.21 8.35 2.86
CA PHE A 35 1.50 7.86 1.52
C PHE A 35 2.35 8.87 0.76
N TRP A 36 3.45 8.40 0.20
CA TRP A 36 4.38 9.20 -0.60
C TRP A 36 4.04 9.04 -2.08
N VAL A 37 3.88 10.17 -2.76
CA VAL A 37 3.52 10.27 -4.18
C VAL A 37 4.69 10.92 -4.92
N PRO A 38 5.35 10.20 -5.84
CA PRO A 38 6.40 10.78 -6.68
C PRO A 38 5.88 11.94 -7.52
N GLY A 39 6.70 12.97 -7.70
CA GLY A 39 6.50 13.99 -8.72
C GLY A 39 6.52 13.39 -10.12
N ARG A 40 6.09 14.17 -11.12
CA ARG A 40 6.04 13.69 -12.51
C ARG A 40 7.42 13.39 -13.11
N ASP A 41 8.43 14.10 -12.65
CA ASP A 41 9.85 13.94 -12.97
C ASP A 41 10.53 12.82 -12.18
N LEU A 42 9.88 12.28 -11.14
CA LEU A 42 10.42 11.27 -10.22
C LEU A 42 11.63 11.76 -9.39
N GLU A 43 11.84 13.07 -9.30
CA GLU A 43 12.93 13.68 -8.53
C GLU A 43 12.43 14.23 -7.19
N ASP A 44 11.19 14.72 -7.13
CA ASP A 44 10.55 15.19 -5.90
C ASP A 44 9.45 14.26 -5.40
N PHE A 45 9.03 14.46 -4.14
CA PHE A 45 7.93 13.72 -3.51
C PHE A 45 6.97 14.66 -2.80
N GLN A 46 5.67 14.39 -3.00
CA GLN A 46 4.62 14.89 -2.14
C GLN A 46 4.14 13.76 -1.23
N TYR A 47 3.44 14.10 -0.16
CA TYR A 47 2.77 13.11 0.66
C TYR A 47 1.38 13.57 1.05
N PHE A 48 0.51 12.61 1.30
CA PHE A 48 -0.76 12.82 1.99
C PHE A 48 -0.87 11.84 3.14
N SER A 49 -1.56 12.24 4.20
CA SER A 49 -1.68 11.44 5.41
C SER A 49 -3.15 11.13 5.68
N ILE A 50 -3.44 9.87 5.95
CA ILE A 50 -4.76 9.43 6.39
C ILE A 50 -4.77 9.41 7.91
N ARG A 51 -5.57 10.30 8.49
CA ARG A 51 -5.82 10.31 9.93
C ARG A 51 -6.67 9.09 10.30
N PRO A 52 -6.27 8.30 11.30
CA PRO A 52 -7.10 7.21 11.78
C PRO A 52 -8.35 7.77 12.47
N VAL A 53 -9.49 7.13 12.20
CA VAL A 53 -10.76 7.44 12.84
C VAL A 53 -11.33 6.12 13.35
N LEU A 54 -11.71 6.07 14.62
CA LEU A 54 -12.29 4.89 15.25
C LEU A 54 -13.44 4.33 14.40
N GLY A 55 -13.41 3.02 14.14
CA GLY A 55 -14.42 2.31 13.36
C GLY A 55 -14.19 2.36 11.84
N ASN A 56 -13.34 3.26 11.33
CA ASN A 56 -13.03 3.30 9.91
C ASN A 56 -12.01 2.22 9.52
N ALA A 57 -12.08 1.81 8.25
CA ALA A 57 -11.09 0.98 7.61
C ALA A 57 -10.35 1.75 6.50
N LEU A 58 -9.04 1.54 6.39
CA LEU A 58 -8.21 1.99 5.29
C LEU A 58 -7.78 0.79 4.46
N LEU A 59 -8.14 0.80 3.17
CA LEU A 59 -7.79 -0.23 2.20
C LEU A 59 -6.89 0.36 1.11
N PHE A 60 -5.74 -0.26 0.87
CA PHE A 60 -4.76 0.23 -0.11
C PHE A 60 -3.94 -0.91 -0.71
N PHE A 61 -3.45 -0.69 -1.93
CA PHE A 61 -2.54 -1.63 -2.59
C PHE A 61 -1.26 -1.82 -1.78
N HIS A 62 -0.80 -3.06 -1.68
CA HIS A 62 0.38 -3.43 -0.92
C HIS A 62 1.18 -4.52 -1.64
N GLY A 63 2.35 -4.86 -1.09
CA GLY A 63 3.16 -5.96 -1.60
C GLY A 63 3.73 -5.67 -2.98
N CYS A 64 3.63 -6.64 -3.89
CA CYS A 64 4.10 -6.53 -5.26
C CYS A 64 3.08 -5.92 -6.24
N HIS A 65 1.96 -5.36 -5.75
CA HIS A 65 1.00 -4.72 -6.63
C HIS A 65 1.64 -3.49 -7.32
N PRO A 66 1.53 -3.30 -8.65
CA PRO A 66 2.26 -2.24 -9.35
C PRO A 66 1.80 -0.81 -8.99
N LEU A 67 0.65 -0.68 -8.36
CA LEU A 67 0.13 0.58 -7.80
C LEU A 67 0.25 0.64 -6.27
N SER A 68 1.07 -0.23 -5.65
CA SER A 68 1.34 -0.19 -4.21
C SER A 68 2.15 1.08 -3.89
N PRO A 69 1.56 2.08 -3.21
CA PRO A 69 2.28 3.29 -2.84
C PRO A 69 3.33 3.01 -1.77
N ILE A 70 4.40 3.82 -1.74
CA ILE A 70 5.26 3.91 -0.57
C ILE A 70 4.46 4.55 0.54
N HIS A 71 4.53 3.97 1.73
CA HIS A 71 3.80 4.46 2.88
C HIS A 71 4.52 4.13 4.18
N GLU A 72 4.18 4.87 5.21
CA GLU A 72 4.69 4.69 6.56
C GLU A 72 3.57 4.89 7.60
N GLY A 73 3.74 4.26 8.76
CA GLY A 73 2.99 4.65 9.96
C GLY A 73 3.75 5.77 10.67
N CYS A 74 3.17 6.97 10.73
CA CYS A 74 3.74 8.08 11.48
C CYS A 74 3.71 7.78 12.99
N SER A 75 4.67 8.35 13.72
CA SER A 75 4.76 8.19 15.17
C SER A 75 3.49 8.66 15.90
N LEU A 76 3.14 7.96 16.98
CA LEU A 76 2.21 8.46 17.98
C LEU A 76 2.95 9.45 18.88
N THR A 77 2.29 10.55 19.21
CA THR A 77 2.82 11.53 20.17
C THR A 77 2.07 11.51 21.49
N GLU A 78 0.87 10.93 21.52
CA GLU A 78 0.03 10.83 22.71
C GLU A 78 -0.98 9.68 22.56
N GLY A 79 -1.36 9.04 23.67
CA GLY A 79 -2.38 7.99 23.71
C GLY A 79 -1.91 6.64 23.15
N THR A 80 -2.87 5.78 22.79
CA THR A 80 -2.58 4.46 22.22
C THR A 80 -3.51 4.13 21.05
N LYS A 81 -2.91 3.75 19.92
CA LYS A 81 -3.62 3.37 18.70
C LYS A 81 -3.62 1.85 18.55
N TYR A 82 -4.79 1.24 18.61
CA TYR A 82 -4.98 -0.17 18.27
C TYR A 82 -5.54 -0.29 16.85
N VAL A 83 -4.97 -1.21 16.08
CA VAL A 83 -5.33 -1.45 14.68
C VAL A 83 -5.40 -2.95 14.43
N LEU A 84 -6.47 -3.40 13.78
CA LEU A 84 -6.48 -4.72 13.15
C LEU A 84 -5.92 -4.57 11.74
N ARG A 85 -4.81 -5.26 11.46
CA ARG A 85 -4.26 -5.36 10.11
C ARG A 85 -4.67 -6.69 9.50
N GLY A 86 -5.14 -6.65 8.26
CA GLY A 86 -5.38 -7.83 7.43
C GLY A 86 -4.83 -7.64 6.02
N ASP A 87 -4.69 -8.75 5.31
CA ASP A 87 -4.23 -8.81 3.92
C ASP A 87 -5.31 -9.48 3.07
N VAL A 88 -5.55 -8.97 1.85
CA VAL A 88 -6.43 -9.62 0.87
C VAL A 88 -5.58 -10.47 -0.07
N LEU A 89 -5.88 -11.77 -0.09
CA LEU A 89 -5.11 -12.76 -0.82
C LEU A 89 -5.77 -13.08 -2.15
N TYR A 90 -4.96 -13.04 -3.21
CA TYR A 90 -5.38 -13.34 -4.56
C TYR A 90 -4.69 -14.62 -5.04
N THR A 91 -5.46 -15.49 -5.69
CA THR A 91 -4.93 -16.58 -6.51
C THR A 91 -4.97 -16.17 -7.98
N ARG A 92 -4.05 -16.71 -8.77
CA ARG A 92 -4.12 -16.55 -10.23
C ARG A 92 -5.28 -17.38 -10.75
N GLY A 93 -6.36 -16.73 -11.18
CA GLY A 93 -7.47 -17.39 -11.88
C GLY A 93 -7.06 -17.88 -13.27
N ALA A 94 -7.87 -18.77 -13.87
CA ALA A 94 -7.77 -19.06 -15.30
C ALA A 94 -7.90 -17.75 -16.10
N VAL A 95 -7.03 -17.57 -17.09
CA VAL A 95 -6.99 -16.35 -17.90
C VAL A 95 -8.21 -16.33 -18.82
N GLU A 96 -9.31 -15.79 -18.32
CA GLU A 96 -10.29 -15.16 -19.21
C GLU A 96 -9.74 -13.76 -19.49
N ASP A 97 -9.67 -13.38 -20.77
CA ASP A 97 -9.24 -12.06 -21.25
C ASP A 97 -10.25 -10.97 -20.83
N ARG A 98 -10.41 -10.79 -19.51
CA ARG A 98 -11.20 -9.73 -18.92
C ARG A 98 -10.30 -8.50 -18.88
N SER A 99 -10.55 -7.66 -19.88
CA SER A 99 -9.96 -6.35 -20.12
C SER A 99 -9.23 -5.70 -18.94
N CYS A 100 -7.91 -5.62 -19.07
CA CYS A 100 -7.01 -4.78 -18.27
C CYS A 100 -7.21 -3.26 -18.57
N SER A 101 -8.32 -2.86 -19.22
CA SER A 101 -8.58 -1.47 -19.63
C SER A 101 -8.54 -0.51 -18.46
N ASP A 102 -9.14 -0.89 -17.34
CA ASP A 102 -9.26 -0.02 -16.17
C ASP A 102 -7.91 0.19 -15.52
N PHE A 103 -7.14 -0.88 -15.32
CA PHE A 103 -5.77 -0.78 -14.84
C PHE A 103 -4.92 0.08 -15.78
N ARG A 104 -4.96 -0.19 -17.10
CA ARG A 104 -4.24 0.59 -18.11
C ARG A 104 -4.68 2.06 -18.12
N ALA A 105 -5.96 2.34 -17.94
CA ALA A 105 -6.48 3.70 -17.85
C ALA A 105 -5.97 4.42 -16.58
N ARG A 106 -5.91 3.72 -15.44
CA ARG A 106 -5.34 4.26 -14.19
C ARG A 106 -3.84 4.53 -14.31
N VAL A 107 -3.07 3.62 -14.90
CA VAL A 107 -1.65 3.81 -15.19
C VAL A 107 -1.44 5.01 -16.13
N ARG A 108 -2.24 5.14 -17.20
CA ARG A 108 -2.18 6.30 -18.09
C ARG A 108 -2.52 7.62 -17.40
N ARG A 109 -3.47 7.61 -16.46
CA ARG A 109 -3.87 8.79 -15.71
C ARG A 109 -2.79 9.23 -14.71
N TRP A 110 -2.10 8.29 -14.08
CA TRP A 110 -1.11 8.54 -13.03
C TRP A 110 0.22 7.81 -13.31
N PRO A 111 0.92 8.16 -14.41
CA PRO A 111 2.08 7.40 -14.87
C PRO A 111 3.26 7.46 -13.90
N HIS A 112 3.40 8.57 -13.17
CA HIS A 112 4.47 8.77 -12.19
C HIS A 112 4.34 7.88 -10.95
N VAL A 113 3.12 7.49 -10.56
CA VAL A 113 2.91 6.55 -9.44
C VAL A 113 3.44 5.17 -9.82
N TYR A 114 3.11 4.70 -11.03
CA TYR A 114 3.58 3.42 -11.54
C TYR A 114 5.10 3.45 -11.83
N ALA A 115 5.59 4.49 -12.50
CA ALA A 115 7.01 4.63 -12.81
C ALA A 115 7.87 4.78 -11.56
N GLY A 116 7.42 5.55 -10.56
CA GLY A 116 8.10 5.69 -9.28
C GLY A 116 8.18 4.37 -8.53
N ARG A 117 7.11 3.56 -8.55
CA ARG A 117 7.15 2.20 -7.98
C ARG A 117 8.24 1.34 -8.63
N LEU A 118 8.35 1.35 -9.96
CA LEU A 118 9.39 0.60 -10.67
C LEU A 118 10.81 1.11 -10.37
N LYS A 119 11.00 2.44 -10.25
CA LYS A 119 12.28 3.06 -9.85
C LYS A 119 12.72 2.49 -8.48
N TRP A 120 11.80 2.39 -7.53
CA TRP A 120 12.10 1.90 -6.18
C TRP A 120 12.32 0.41 -6.06
N GLU A 121 11.57 -0.42 -6.79
CA GLU A 121 11.86 -1.85 -6.84
C GLU A 121 13.24 -2.15 -7.42
N ARG A 122 13.73 -1.31 -8.33
CA ARG A 122 15.08 -1.44 -8.87
C ARG A 122 16.13 -1.08 -7.83
N ILE A 123 15.98 0.08 -7.18
CA ILE A 123 16.94 0.54 -6.16
C ILE A 123 17.03 -0.44 -4.98
N GLY A 124 15.90 -0.98 -4.52
CA GLY A 124 15.88 -1.99 -3.45
C GLY A 124 16.44 -3.37 -3.84
N ARG A 125 16.78 -3.61 -5.12
CA ARG A 125 17.49 -4.81 -5.58
C ARG A 125 18.99 -4.57 -5.81
N GLU A 126 19.39 -3.31 -5.93
CA GLU A 126 20.77 -2.90 -6.22
C GLU A 126 21.55 -2.50 -4.95
N GLY A 127 20.87 -2.26 -3.83
CA GLY A 127 21.45 -2.03 -2.50
C GLY A 127 21.26 -3.22 -1.57
#